data_AF-A0A1Y3FHQ1-F1
#
_entry.id   AF-A0A1Y3FHQ1-F1
#
_cell.length_a   1.000
_cell.length_b   1.000
_cell.length_c   1.000
_cell.angle_alpha   90.00
_cell.angle_beta   90.00
_cell.angle_gamma   90.00
#
_symmetry.space_group_name_H-M   'P 1'
#
loop_
_entity.id
_entity.type
_entity.pdbx_description
1 polymer ?
#
loop_
_entity_poly.entity_id
_entity_poly.type
_entity_poly.pdbx_seq_one_letter_code
_entity_poly.pdbx_strand_id
1 'polypeptide(L)'
;MASSDPRRRGAVDPAPSDDDASPSTPHRIVCHLDAVLRARGMTLTELSARTGITMANLSILKNDRAKAIRFTTLTLICDATGATPQELFSIRPAR
;
A
#
# COMPACT_ATOMS: atom_id res chain seq x y z
N MET A 1 -0.42 -46.49 17.92
CA MET A 1 -0.01 -46.07 16.57
C MET A 1 -1.05 -45.11 16.02
N ALA A 2 -0.62 -43.87 15.79
CA ALA A 2 -1.26 -42.72 15.12
C ALA A 2 -2.80 -42.61 15.11
N SER A 3 -3.32 -41.86 16.09
CA SER A 3 -4.55 -41.07 15.93
C SER A 3 -4.21 -39.82 15.12
N SER A 4 -4.70 -39.73 13.89
CA SER A 4 -4.55 -38.56 13.03
C SER A 4 -5.93 -37.99 12.72
N ASP A 5 -6.40 -37.06 13.56
CA ASP A 5 -7.62 -36.28 13.31
C ASP A 5 -7.40 -35.37 12.09
N PRO A 6 -8.20 -35.47 11.01
CA PRO A 6 -8.00 -34.70 9.78
C PRO A 6 -8.53 -33.25 9.88
N ARG A 7 -8.92 -32.76 11.08
CA ARG A 7 -9.54 -31.45 11.29
C ARG A 7 -8.57 -30.29 11.60
N ARG A 8 -7.31 -30.38 11.19
CA ARG A 8 -6.34 -29.28 11.29
C ARG A 8 -6.12 -28.54 9.96
N ARG A 9 -7.19 -28.33 9.17
CA ARG A 9 -7.18 -27.27 8.16
C ARG A 9 -7.45 -25.97 8.91
N GLY A 10 -6.41 -25.16 9.07
CA GLY A 10 -6.53 -23.83 9.66
C GLY A 10 -7.67 -23.09 8.97
N ALA A 11 -8.59 -22.57 9.76
CA ALA A 11 -9.58 -21.63 9.28
C ALA A 11 -8.80 -20.49 8.60
N VAL A 12 -8.93 -20.40 7.28
CA VAL A 12 -8.48 -19.22 6.56
C VAL A 12 -9.45 -18.15 6.99
N ASP A 13 -8.98 -17.16 7.76
CA ASP A 13 -9.81 -16.01 8.09
C ASP A 13 -10.41 -15.49 6.78
N PRO A 14 -11.73 -15.26 6.71
CA PRO A 14 -12.32 -14.68 5.51
C PRO A 14 -11.58 -13.38 5.22
N ALA A 15 -11.04 -13.26 4.00
CA ALA A 15 -10.45 -12.01 3.54
C ALA A 15 -11.50 -10.91 3.78
N PRO A 16 -11.10 -9.77 4.37
CA PRO A 16 -12.04 -8.69 4.62
C PRO A 16 -12.71 -8.30 3.29
N SER A 17 -14.03 -8.40 3.25
CA SER A 17 -14.86 -7.96 2.14
C SER A 17 -14.57 -6.48 1.87
N ASP A 18 -14.57 -6.06 0.60
CA ASP A 18 -14.32 -4.66 0.17
C ASP A 18 -15.36 -3.65 0.71
N ASP A 19 -16.34 -4.10 1.49
CA ASP A 19 -17.42 -3.32 2.12
C ASP A 19 -17.16 -2.95 3.60
N ASP A 20 -15.91 -2.71 4.01
CA ASP A 20 -15.63 -1.96 5.26
C ASP A 20 -15.90 -0.46 5.04
N ALA A 21 -17.19 -0.12 4.89
CA ALA A 21 -17.71 1.23 4.84
C ALA A 21 -17.72 1.89 6.25
N SER A 22 -16.67 1.68 7.03
CA SER A 22 -16.40 2.56 8.17
C SER A 22 -15.91 3.88 7.61
N PRO A 23 -16.54 5.04 7.93
CA PRO A 23 -16.12 6.33 7.41
C PRO A 23 -14.69 6.57 7.85
N SER A 24 -13.73 6.33 6.94
CA SER A 24 -12.34 6.66 7.18
C SER A 24 -12.28 8.13 7.52
N THR A 25 -11.84 8.44 8.74
CA THR A 25 -11.50 9.81 9.10
C THR A 25 -10.63 10.38 7.99
N PRO A 26 -11.02 11.49 7.34
CA PRO A 26 -10.19 12.08 6.30
C PRO A 26 -8.83 12.43 6.88
N HIS A 27 -7.77 11.79 6.38
CA HIS A 27 -6.41 12.07 6.79
C HIS A 27 -5.85 13.28 6.03
N ARG A 28 -4.89 13.97 6.62
CA ARG A 28 -4.20 15.11 5.99
C ARG A 28 -2.92 14.74 5.23
N ILE A 29 -2.59 13.46 5.15
CA ILE A 29 -1.44 12.97 4.40
C ILE A 29 -1.69 13.12 2.90
N VAL A 30 -0.69 13.65 2.20
CA VAL A 30 -0.65 13.80 0.73
C VAL A 30 0.48 12.95 0.20
N CYS A 31 0.20 12.15 -0.82
CA CYS A 31 1.15 11.30 -1.51
C CYS A 31 1.67 11.97 -2.79
N HIS A 32 2.99 12.08 -2.91
CA HIS A 32 3.66 12.69 -4.06
C HIS A 32 4.21 11.65 -5.04
N LEU A 33 3.76 10.40 -4.93
CA LEU A 33 4.26 9.29 -5.76
C LEU A 33 4.19 9.61 -7.26
N ASP A 34 3.13 10.27 -7.70
CA ASP A 34 2.97 10.67 -9.10
C ASP A 34 4.06 11.64 -9.58
N ALA A 35 4.44 12.61 -8.76
CA ALA A 35 5.51 13.55 -9.06
C ALA A 35 6.88 12.86 -9.03
N VAL A 36 7.10 12.00 -8.04
CA VAL A 36 8.32 11.17 -7.90
C VAL A 36 8.54 10.30 -9.13
N LEU A 37 7.48 9.65 -9.62
CA LEU A 37 7.52 8.78 -10.80
C LEU A 37 7.81 9.58 -12.07
N ARG A 38 7.13 10.72 -12.29
CA ARG A 38 7.39 11.60 -13.43
C ARG A 38 8.84 12.09 -13.47
N ALA A 39 9.38 12.53 -12.33
CA ALA A 39 10.76 13.02 -12.24
C ALA A 39 11.80 11.94 -12.60
N ARG A 40 11.43 10.67 -12.50
CA ARG A 40 12.28 9.50 -12.78
C ARG A 40 11.97 8.82 -14.11
N GLY A 41 11.03 9.37 -14.90
CA GLY A 41 10.58 8.74 -16.15
C GLY A 41 9.95 7.35 -15.95
N MET A 42 9.42 7.08 -14.75
CA MET A 42 8.89 5.76 -14.36
C MET A 42 7.37 5.77 -14.41
N THR A 43 6.77 4.67 -14.88
CA THR A 43 5.32 4.50 -14.86
C THR A 43 4.86 3.77 -13.60
N LEU A 44 3.56 3.91 -13.25
CA LEU A 44 2.98 3.16 -12.13
C LEU A 44 3.02 1.64 -12.38
N THR A 45 2.83 1.23 -13.65
CA THR A 45 2.94 -0.17 -14.10
C THR A 45 4.35 -0.72 -13.89
N GLU A 46 5.37 0.06 -14.25
CA GLU A 46 6.77 -0.31 -14.00
C GLU A 46 7.05 -0.45 -12.51
N LEU A 47 6.58 0.49 -11.69
CA LEU A 47 6.72 0.39 -10.23
C LEU A 47 6.06 -0.88 -9.68
N SER A 48 4.88 -1.24 -10.19
CA SER A 48 4.18 -2.47 -9.82
C SER A 48 5.02 -3.71 -10.14
N ALA A 49 5.59 -3.76 -11.35
CA ALA A 49 6.47 -4.86 -11.77
C ALA A 49 7.73 -4.97 -10.89
N ARG A 50 8.36 -3.84 -10.53
CA ARG A 50 9.60 -3.83 -9.73
C ARG A 50 9.38 -4.16 -8.26
N THR A 51 8.22 -3.81 -7.70
CA THR A 51 7.94 -3.96 -6.27
C THR A 51 7.07 -5.17 -5.92
N GLY A 52 6.39 -5.76 -6.90
CA GLY A 52 5.37 -6.78 -6.67
C GLY A 52 4.08 -6.25 -6.02
N ILE A 53 3.96 -4.93 -5.84
CA ILE A 53 2.75 -4.30 -5.29
C ILE A 53 1.72 -4.16 -6.41
N THR A 54 0.47 -4.55 -6.14
CA THR A 54 -0.60 -4.48 -7.15
C THR A 54 -0.88 -3.03 -7.59
N MET A 55 -1.27 -2.87 -8.86
CA MET A 55 -1.70 -1.58 -9.40
C MET A 55 -2.86 -0.95 -8.62
N ALA A 56 -3.76 -1.77 -8.09
CA ALA A 56 -4.86 -1.30 -7.23
C ALA A 56 -4.34 -0.63 -5.95
N ASN A 57 -3.39 -1.26 -5.24
CA ASN A 57 -2.81 -0.71 -4.02
C ASN A 57 -2.01 0.57 -4.29
N LEU A 58 -1.21 0.57 -5.36
CA LEU A 58 -0.45 1.76 -5.78
C LEU A 58 -1.38 2.91 -6.18
N SER A 59 -2.50 2.61 -6.83
CA SER A 59 -3.52 3.60 -7.19
C SER A 59 -4.24 4.16 -5.96
N ILE A 60 -4.58 3.33 -4.97
CA ILE A 60 -5.15 3.79 -3.70
C ILE A 60 -4.17 4.74 -2.98
N LEU A 61 -2.89 4.38 -2.95
CA LEU A 61 -1.84 5.18 -2.32
C LEU A 61 -1.63 6.52 -3.04
N LYS A 62 -1.44 6.49 -4.37
CA LYS A 62 -1.19 7.68 -5.20
C LYS A 62 -2.31 8.72 -5.09
N ASN A 63 -3.55 8.29 -4.87
CA ASN A 63 -4.73 9.17 -4.87
C ASN A 63 -5.18 9.56 -3.46
N ASP A 64 -4.30 9.49 -2.45
CA ASP A 64 -4.59 9.87 -1.07
C ASP A 64 -5.78 9.11 -0.43
N ARG A 65 -6.04 7.86 -0.87
CA ARG A 65 -7.13 7.02 -0.33
C ARG A 65 -6.64 5.95 0.64
N ALA A 66 -5.33 5.85 0.86
CA ALA A 66 -4.76 4.84 1.74
C ALA A 66 -4.94 5.23 3.22
N LYS A 67 -5.66 4.41 3.99
CA LYS A 67 -5.79 4.59 5.45
C LYS A 67 -4.46 4.36 6.19
N ALA A 68 -3.60 3.48 5.67
CA ALA A 68 -2.30 3.13 6.23
C ALA A 68 -1.36 2.57 5.15
N ILE A 69 -0.05 2.59 5.43
CA ILE A 69 0.98 1.92 4.63
C ILE A 69 1.90 1.10 5.56
N ARG A 70 2.22 -0.14 5.18
CA ARG A 70 3.22 -0.94 5.90
C ARG A 70 4.62 -0.41 5.57
N PHE A 71 5.52 -0.38 6.55
CA PHE A 71 6.89 0.05 6.29
C PHE A 71 7.61 -0.84 5.27
N THR A 72 7.32 -2.14 5.21
CA THR A 72 7.87 -3.02 4.16
C THR A 72 7.45 -2.57 2.76
N THR A 73 6.19 -2.18 2.58
CA THR A 73 5.68 -1.60 1.32
C THR A 73 6.36 -0.27 1.03
N LEU A 74 6.52 0.60 2.02
CA LEU A 74 7.21 1.88 1.87
C LEU A 74 8.68 1.69 1.45
N THR A 75 9.41 0.78 2.10
CA THR A 75 10.79 0.43 1.75
C THR A 75 10.90 -0.02 0.30
N LEU A 76 10.04 -0.92 -0.16
CA LEU A 76 10.05 -1.38 -1.57
C LEU A 76 9.84 -0.23 -2.56
N ILE A 77 8.93 0.70 -2.25
CA ILE A 77 8.69 1.88 -3.10
C ILE A 77 9.92 2.79 -3.08
N CYS A 78 10.50 3.05 -1.91
CA CYS A 78 11.71 3.86 -1.76
C CYS A 78 12.89 3.25 -2.53
N ASP A 79 13.13 1.95 -2.42
CA ASP A 79 14.23 1.26 -3.11
C ASP A 79 14.03 1.24 -4.63
N ALA A 80 12.80 0.99 -5.10
CA ALA A 80 12.50 0.97 -6.52
C ALA A 80 12.62 2.37 -7.15
N THR A 81 12.14 3.40 -6.47
CA THR A 81 12.17 4.76 -6.98
C THR A 81 13.50 5.46 -6.68
N GLY A 82 14.24 5.07 -5.65
CA GLY A 82 15.32 5.89 -5.08
C GLY A 82 14.80 7.17 -4.43
N ALA A 83 13.56 7.17 -3.94
CA ALA A 83 12.99 8.28 -3.18
C ALA A 83 13.04 8.00 -1.68
N THR A 84 13.10 9.06 -0.89
CA THR A 84 12.96 9.01 0.56
C THR A 84 11.49 9.07 0.98
N PRO A 85 11.15 8.61 2.20
CA PRO A 85 9.79 8.77 2.74
C PRO A 85 9.30 10.23 2.76
N GLN A 86 10.20 11.17 3.03
CA GLN A 86 9.95 12.63 2.99
C GLN A 86 9.52 13.10 1.61
N GLU A 87 10.14 12.60 0.54
CA GLU A 87 9.78 12.96 -0.83
C GLU A 87 8.44 12.35 -1.24
N LEU A 88 8.05 11.22 -0.64
CA LEU A 88 6.80 10.52 -0.96
C LEU A 88 5.59 11.10 -0.22
N PHE A 89 5.76 11.65 0.98
CA PHE A 89 4.62 12.10 1.79
C PHE A 89 4.84 13.47 2.42
N SER A 90 3.77 14.26 2.44
CA SER A 90 3.67 15.45 3.29
C SER A 90 2.37 15.46 4.07
N ILE A 91 2.29 16.30 5.10
CA ILE A 91 1.07 16.51 5.87
C ILE A 91 0.55 17.93 5.61
N ARG A 92 -0.73 18.05 5.24
CA ARG A 92 -1.40 19.36 5.24
C ARG A 92 -1.60 19.83 6.69
N PRO A 93 -1.40 21.13 6.97
CA PRO A 93 -1.56 21.67 8.31
C PRO A 93 -2.98 21.44 8.85
N ALA A 94 -3.10 21.38 10.18
CA ALA A 94 -4.40 21.44 10.84
C ALA A 94 -5.00 22.83 10.58
N ARG A 95 -6.25 22.85 10.11
CA ARG A 95 -7.03 24.07 10.07
C ARG A 95 -7.55 24.39 11.46
#